data_AF-A0AB34IR75-F1
#
_entry.id   AF-A0AB34IR75-F1
#
_cell.length_a   1.000
_cell.length_b   1.000
_cell.length_c   1.000
_cell.angle_alpha   90.00
_cell.angle_beta   90.00
_cell.angle_gamma   90.00
#
_symmetry.space_group_name_H-M   'P 1'
#
loop_
_entity.id
_entity.type
_entity.pdbx_description
1 polymer ?
#
loop_
_entity_poly.entity_id
_entity_poly.type
_entity_poly.pdbx_seq_one_letter_code
_entity_poly.pdbx_strand_id
1 'polypeptide(L)'
;MSHALELRADAELQLSECRVSDDASVSDLLSLMRSPDEAERDEALSSLAELVSGAFGDDGAEIGRVVRAQGGPAILTWLLADPAPEVQQQALMVLGNLCSDSVDRESARTKAALLSCGGARSLLSCVFTSDEQVLVFACGAIQNLCYERDWADLVVAHNVHRRLEELLSHHDPMVVRYSAGALKNITHTLQTADLSEGALAAVRERSHLKQREEFTQRRAMRVISEAMAAIPPARRQQREELGRRRKQSRVAMHTPSSPARPASASSTSSRSSYFSAVSSLTANNSVNASRR
;
A
#
# COMPACT_ATOMS: atom_id res chain seq x y z
N MET A 1 -35.58 -18.51 -26.06
CA MET A 1 -35.24 -17.96 -24.72
C MET A 1 -34.17 -18.77 -24.00
N SER A 2 -34.08 -20.10 -24.17
CA SER A 2 -33.07 -20.95 -23.51
C SER A 2 -31.61 -20.64 -23.91
N HIS A 3 -31.34 -20.54 -25.21
CA HIS A 3 -29.98 -20.39 -25.76
C HIS A 3 -29.29 -19.06 -25.40
N ALA A 4 -30.06 -18.01 -25.07
CA ALA A 4 -29.51 -16.71 -24.67
C ALA A 4 -29.18 -16.63 -23.17
N LEU A 5 -29.76 -17.52 -22.36
CA LEU A 5 -29.44 -17.66 -20.93
C LEU A 5 -28.20 -18.55 -20.75
N GLU A 6 -28.05 -19.61 -21.54
CA GLU A 6 -26.85 -20.47 -21.57
C GLU A 6 -25.61 -19.70 -22.03
N LEU A 7 -25.68 -18.93 -23.13
CA LEU A 7 -24.55 -18.09 -23.58
C LEU A 7 -24.12 -17.02 -22.57
N ARG A 8 -25.03 -16.60 -21.68
CA ARG A 8 -24.75 -15.60 -20.65
C ARG A 8 -24.16 -16.25 -19.40
N ALA A 9 -24.61 -17.45 -19.04
CA ALA A 9 -24.03 -18.27 -18.00
C ALA A 9 -22.61 -18.74 -18.39
N ASP A 10 -22.41 -19.16 -19.64
CA ASP A 10 -21.09 -19.56 -20.17
C ASP A 10 -20.14 -18.37 -20.26
N ALA A 11 -20.62 -17.17 -20.61
CA ALA A 11 -19.80 -15.96 -20.59
C ALA A 11 -19.44 -15.51 -19.16
N GLU A 12 -20.34 -15.68 -18.18
CA GLU A 12 -20.07 -15.40 -16.76
C GLU A 12 -19.13 -16.45 -16.14
N LEU A 13 -19.28 -17.73 -16.51
CA LEU A 13 -18.36 -18.81 -16.17
C LEU A 13 -16.98 -18.60 -16.81
N GLN A 14 -16.91 -18.26 -18.09
CA GLN A 14 -15.65 -17.95 -18.78
C GLN A 14 -15.01 -16.65 -18.27
N LEU A 15 -15.78 -15.65 -17.83
CA LEU A 15 -15.26 -14.46 -17.15
C LEU A 15 -14.77 -14.79 -15.73
N SER A 16 -15.35 -15.80 -15.08
CA SER A 16 -14.88 -16.31 -13.79
C SER A 16 -13.63 -17.19 -13.93
N GLU A 17 -13.55 -18.04 -14.96
CA GLU A 17 -12.41 -18.93 -15.25
C GLU A 17 -11.22 -18.18 -15.87
N CYS A 18 -11.47 -17.16 -16.70
CA CYS A 18 -10.44 -16.31 -17.27
C CYS A 18 -9.84 -15.34 -16.23
N ARG A 19 -10.55 -15.04 -15.13
CA ARG A 19 -9.96 -14.37 -13.96
C ARG A 19 -9.11 -15.30 -13.09
N VAL A 20 -9.31 -16.61 -13.18
CA VAL A 20 -8.61 -17.61 -12.38
C VAL A 20 -7.31 -18.09 -13.06
N SER A 21 -7.05 -17.69 -14.31
CA SER A 21 -6.00 -18.31 -15.13
C SER A 21 -4.69 -17.51 -15.31
N ASP A 22 -4.49 -16.37 -14.63
CA ASP A 22 -3.18 -15.67 -14.56
C ASP A 22 -2.87 -15.06 -13.17
N ASP A 23 -3.75 -15.21 -12.18
CA ASP A 23 -3.53 -14.74 -10.80
C ASP A 23 -3.22 -15.96 -9.91
N ALA A 24 -1.95 -16.11 -9.51
CA ALA A 24 -1.61 -17.03 -8.42
C ALA A 24 -2.43 -16.64 -7.18
N SER A 25 -3.12 -17.60 -6.56
CA SER A 25 -3.87 -17.29 -5.36
C SER A 25 -2.91 -16.81 -4.25
N VAL A 26 -3.39 -15.98 -3.32
CA VAL A 26 -2.58 -15.55 -2.16
C VAL A 26 -1.98 -16.75 -1.41
N SER A 27 -2.68 -17.89 -1.42
CA SER A 27 -2.18 -19.15 -0.84
C SER A 27 -0.97 -19.71 -1.59
N ASP A 28 -0.99 -19.66 -2.92
CA ASP A 28 0.10 -20.16 -3.77
C ASP A 28 1.33 -19.28 -3.62
N LEU A 29 1.15 -17.95 -3.60
CA LEU A 29 2.22 -16.99 -3.35
C LEU A 29 2.92 -17.26 -2.00
N LEU A 30 2.15 -17.48 -0.93
CA LEU A 30 2.71 -17.81 0.39
C LEU A 30 3.39 -19.18 0.42
N SER A 31 2.98 -20.12 -0.44
CA SER A 31 3.70 -21.38 -0.61
C SER A 31 5.04 -21.17 -1.31
N LEU A 32 5.05 -20.38 -2.38
CA LEU A 32 6.27 -20.05 -3.15
C LEU A 32 7.29 -19.24 -2.35
N MET A 33 6.85 -18.37 -1.42
CA MET A 33 7.76 -17.69 -0.49
C MET A 33 8.55 -18.61 0.45
N ARG A 34 8.19 -19.91 0.53
CA ARG A 34 8.95 -20.92 1.26
C ARG A 34 9.90 -21.72 0.36
N SER A 35 9.95 -21.42 -0.93
CA SER A 35 10.81 -22.12 -1.88
C SER A 35 12.29 -21.95 -1.50
N PRO A 36 13.12 -22.99 -1.68
CA PRO A 36 14.57 -22.82 -1.58
C PRO A 36 15.12 -21.91 -2.68
N ASP A 37 14.41 -21.78 -3.81
CA ASP A 37 14.78 -20.89 -4.91
C ASP A 37 14.49 -19.43 -4.55
N GLU A 38 15.53 -18.59 -4.56
CA GLU A 38 15.44 -17.17 -4.23
C GLU A 38 14.60 -16.38 -5.24
N ALA A 39 14.73 -16.69 -6.53
CA ALA A 39 13.96 -16.00 -7.56
C ALA A 39 12.46 -16.29 -7.44
N GLU A 40 12.08 -17.53 -7.11
CA GLU A 40 10.68 -17.89 -6.85
C GLU A 40 10.13 -17.17 -5.61
N ARG A 41 10.93 -17.06 -4.54
CA ARG A 41 10.52 -16.32 -3.34
C ARG A 41 10.32 -14.83 -3.63
N ASP A 42 11.25 -14.22 -4.35
CA ASP A 42 11.24 -12.80 -4.66
C ASP A 42 10.08 -12.43 -5.59
N GLU A 43 9.83 -13.25 -6.62
CA GLU A 43 8.69 -13.08 -7.52
C GLU A 43 7.37 -13.19 -6.75
N ALA A 44 7.24 -14.22 -5.89
CA ALA A 44 6.05 -14.39 -5.07
C ALA A 44 5.82 -13.22 -4.09
N LEU A 45 6.90 -12.73 -3.46
CA LEU A 45 6.86 -11.57 -2.57
C LEU A 45 6.44 -10.30 -3.31
N SER A 46 7.01 -10.07 -4.49
CA SER A 46 6.67 -8.94 -5.36
C SER A 46 5.19 -8.98 -5.75
N SER A 47 4.69 -10.12 -6.19
CA SER A 47 3.27 -10.28 -6.55
C SER A 47 2.34 -10.04 -5.35
N LEU A 48 2.68 -10.55 -4.16
CA LEU A 48 1.88 -10.28 -2.96
C LEU A 48 1.91 -8.79 -2.58
N ALA A 49 3.07 -8.13 -2.69
CA ALA A 49 3.21 -6.72 -2.40
C ALA A 49 2.36 -5.85 -3.36
N GLU A 50 2.33 -6.19 -4.64
CA GLU A 50 1.47 -5.53 -5.63
C GLU A 50 -0.02 -5.69 -5.30
N LEU A 51 -0.46 -6.91 -4.98
CA LEU A 51 -1.84 -7.18 -4.58
C LEU A 51 -2.25 -6.37 -3.34
N VAL A 52 -1.42 -6.39 -2.29
CA VAL A 52 -1.71 -5.70 -1.04
C VAL A 52 -1.67 -4.18 -1.19
N SER A 53 -0.77 -3.64 -2.01
CA SER A 53 -0.67 -2.20 -2.30
C SER A 53 -1.91 -1.65 -3.00
N GLY A 54 -2.57 -2.48 -3.84
CA GLY A 54 -3.81 -2.13 -4.52
C GLY A 54 -5.09 -2.41 -3.73
N ALA A 55 -5.01 -3.08 -2.57
CA ALA A 55 -6.16 -3.58 -1.84
C ALA A 55 -6.76 -2.56 -0.86
N PHE A 56 -8.08 -2.57 -0.74
CA PHE A 56 -8.84 -1.72 0.20
C PHE A 56 -10.17 -2.39 0.56
N GLY A 57 -10.70 -2.06 1.74
CA GLY A 57 -12.01 -2.56 2.16
C GLY A 57 -12.07 -4.08 2.27
N ASP A 58 -13.07 -4.71 1.63
CA ASP A 58 -13.29 -6.15 1.74
C ASP A 58 -12.22 -6.99 1.04
N ASP A 59 -11.63 -6.49 -0.06
CA ASP A 59 -10.56 -7.20 -0.77
C ASP A 59 -9.31 -7.33 0.11
N GLY A 60 -8.91 -6.25 0.78
CA GLY A 60 -7.76 -6.27 1.69
C GLY A 60 -8.04 -7.07 2.96
N ALA A 61 -9.28 -7.08 3.45
CA ALA A 61 -9.68 -7.93 4.57
C ALA A 61 -9.58 -9.42 4.22
N GLU A 62 -9.99 -9.82 3.00
CA GLU A 62 -9.90 -11.20 2.54
C GLU A 62 -8.45 -11.63 2.31
N ILE A 63 -7.61 -10.76 1.71
CA ILE A 63 -6.17 -11.02 1.58
C ILE A 63 -5.56 -11.19 2.98
N GLY A 64 -5.83 -10.28 3.91
CA GLY A 64 -5.35 -10.36 5.30
C GLY A 64 -5.79 -11.66 5.98
N ARG A 65 -7.04 -12.10 5.77
CA ARG A 65 -7.57 -13.36 6.31
C ARG A 65 -6.78 -14.56 5.77
N VAL A 66 -6.54 -14.64 4.47
CA VAL A 66 -5.77 -15.74 3.85
C VAL A 66 -4.32 -15.73 4.31
N VAL A 67 -3.68 -14.55 4.32
CA VAL A 67 -2.30 -14.38 4.79
C VAL A 67 -2.14 -14.87 6.23
N ARG A 68 -3.05 -14.49 7.13
CA ARG A 68 -3.05 -14.99 8.51
C ARG A 68 -3.25 -16.51 8.59
N ALA A 69 -4.24 -17.03 7.87
CA ALA A 69 -4.59 -18.46 7.90
C ALA A 69 -3.43 -19.36 7.43
N GLN A 70 -2.61 -18.88 6.49
CA GLN A 70 -1.48 -19.63 5.93
C GLN A 70 -0.13 -19.35 6.63
N GLY A 71 -0.14 -18.69 7.79
CA GLY A 71 1.09 -18.38 8.54
C GLY A 71 1.97 -17.31 7.89
N GLY A 72 1.40 -16.48 7.01
CA GLY A 72 2.08 -15.39 6.34
C GLY A 72 2.81 -14.41 7.28
N PRO A 73 2.28 -14.02 8.46
CA PRO A 73 3.01 -13.19 9.41
C PRO A 73 4.40 -13.73 9.74
N ALA A 74 4.53 -15.05 9.97
CA ALA A 74 5.81 -15.67 10.27
C ALA A 74 6.76 -15.64 9.07
N ILE A 75 6.26 -15.96 7.87
CA ILE A 75 7.04 -15.93 6.62
C ILE A 75 7.57 -14.52 6.35
N LEU A 76 6.70 -13.52 6.40
CA LEU A 76 7.05 -12.14 6.12
C LEU A 76 8.04 -11.61 7.16
N THR A 77 7.90 -11.97 8.44
CA THR A 77 8.87 -11.59 9.48
C THR A 77 10.23 -12.27 9.33
N TRP A 78 10.28 -13.46 8.74
CA TRP A 78 11.52 -14.14 8.41
C TRP A 78 12.26 -13.43 7.26
N LEU A 79 11.53 -12.99 6.23
CA LEU A 79 12.07 -12.21 5.10
C LEU A 79 12.65 -10.85 5.52
N LEU A 80 12.28 -10.30 6.68
CA LEU A 80 12.91 -9.08 7.22
C LEU A 80 14.38 -9.26 7.60
N ALA A 81 14.85 -10.51 7.76
CA ALA A 81 16.25 -10.81 8.02
C ALA A 81 17.08 -11.01 6.74
N ASP A 82 16.46 -10.92 5.57
CA ASP A 82 17.14 -11.05 4.29
C ASP A 82 18.17 -9.91 4.10
N PRO A 83 19.38 -10.18 3.58
CA PRO A 83 20.37 -9.13 3.36
C PRO A 83 19.98 -8.13 2.27
N ALA A 84 19.09 -8.48 1.34
CA ALA A 84 18.64 -7.60 0.27
C ALA A 84 17.61 -6.57 0.80
N PRO A 85 17.90 -5.26 0.72
CA PRO A 85 16.95 -4.23 1.14
C PRO A 85 15.62 -4.33 0.39
N GLU A 86 15.62 -4.72 -0.87
CA GLU A 86 14.42 -4.85 -1.71
C GLU A 86 13.43 -5.87 -1.12
N VAL A 87 13.93 -7.00 -0.63
CA VAL A 87 13.12 -8.04 0.04
C VAL A 87 12.54 -7.49 1.34
N GLN A 88 13.36 -6.82 2.16
CA GLN A 88 12.90 -6.18 3.39
C GLN A 88 11.82 -5.12 3.12
N GLN A 89 12.01 -4.29 2.09
CA GLN A 89 11.06 -3.25 1.69
C GLN A 89 9.70 -3.85 1.32
N GLN A 90 9.68 -4.88 0.48
CA GLN A 90 8.44 -5.54 0.07
C GLN A 90 7.74 -6.24 1.25
N ALA A 91 8.49 -6.94 2.10
CA ALA A 91 7.95 -7.57 3.30
C ALA A 91 7.35 -6.54 4.27
N LEU A 92 8.05 -5.42 4.52
CA LEU A 92 7.54 -4.31 5.34
C LEU A 92 6.33 -3.63 4.72
N MET A 93 6.28 -3.48 3.39
CA MET A 93 5.12 -2.94 2.68
C MET A 93 3.88 -3.80 2.93
N VAL A 94 4.00 -5.12 2.74
CA VAL A 94 2.91 -6.06 2.97
C VAL A 94 2.46 -6.01 4.43
N LEU A 95 3.40 -6.13 5.38
CA LEU A 95 3.09 -6.13 6.81
C LEU A 95 2.47 -4.80 7.27
N GLY A 96 3.04 -3.68 6.85
CA GLY A 96 2.58 -2.34 7.20
C GLY A 96 1.16 -2.08 6.71
N ASN A 97 0.84 -2.48 5.48
CA ASN A 97 -0.50 -2.35 4.90
C ASN A 97 -1.50 -3.29 5.59
N LEU A 98 -1.19 -4.57 5.80
CA LEU A 98 -2.09 -5.49 6.51
C LEU A 98 -2.28 -5.16 8.01
N CYS A 99 -1.42 -4.30 8.57
CA CYS A 99 -1.62 -3.73 9.90
C CYS A 99 -2.42 -2.42 9.91
N SER A 100 -2.88 -1.94 8.74
CA SER A 100 -3.72 -0.75 8.58
C SER A 100 -5.19 -1.11 8.41
N ASP A 101 -6.07 -0.52 9.21
CA ASP A 101 -7.52 -0.70 9.11
C ASP A 101 -8.10 -0.23 7.76
N SER A 102 -7.36 0.60 7.01
CA SER A 102 -7.78 1.07 5.68
C SER A 102 -7.66 -0.04 4.62
N VAL A 103 -6.74 -0.99 4.84
CA VAL A 103 -6.50 -2.13 3.94
C VAL A 103 -7.19 -3.35 4.50
N ASP A 104 -6.94 -3.69 5.77
CA ASP A 104 -7.51 -4.85 6.44
C ASP A 104 -8.31 -4.39 7.67
N ARG A 105 -9.64 -4.43 7.59
CA ARG A 105 -10.52 -4.07 8.72
C ARG A 105 -10.36 -4.99 9.94
N GLU A 106 -9.69 -6.14 9.78
CA GLU A 106 -9.34 -7.05 10.87
C GLU A 106 -7.84 -6.97 11.21
N SER A 107 -7.19 -5.82 10.94
CA SER A 107 -5.74 -5.63 11.11
C SER A 107 -5.24 -6.00 12.52
N ALA A 108 -6.05 -5.79 13.56
CA ALA A 108 -5.74 -6.19 14.93
C ALA A 108 -5.37 -7.68 15.05
N ARG A 109 -5.99 -8.55 14.24
CA ARG A 109 -5.63 -9.98 14.16
C ARG A 109 -4.27 -10.19 13.54
N THR A 110 -3.88 -9.39 12.54
CA THR A 110 -2.55 -9.43 11.92
C THR A 110 -1.50 -9.00 12.94
N LYS A 111 -1.75 -7.91 13.67
CA LYS A 111 -0.87 -7.40 14.72
C LYS A 111 -0.68 -8.43 15.85
N ALA A 112 -1.75 -9.11 16.27
CA ALA A 112 -1.69 -10.17 17.28
C ALA A 112 -0.95 -11.43 16.77
N ALA A 113 -1.13 -11.80 15.50
CA ALA A 113 -0.42 -12.93 14.89
C ALA A 113 1.10 -12.66 14.83
N LEU A 114 1.50 -11.43 14.52
CA LEU A 114 2.91 -11.02 14.52
C LEU A 114 3.57 -11.12 15.91
N LEU A 115 2.84 -10.76 16.97
CA LEU A 115 3.31 -10.99 18.34
C LEU A 115 3.44 -12.49 18.64
N SER A 116 2.42 -13.26 18.26
CA SER A 116 2.36 -14.71 18.52
C SER A 116 3.47 -15.49 17.82
N CYS A 117 3.91 -15.05 16.63
CA CYS A 117 5.03 -15.66 15.92
C CYS A 117 6.41 -15.09 16.31
N GLY A 118 6.49 -14.18 17.29
CA GLY A 118 7.75 -13.58 17.74
C GLY A 118 8.35 -12.55 16.77
N GLY A 119 7.57 -12.08 15.79
CA GLY A 119 8.03 -11.16 14.73
C GLY A 119 8.36 -9.74 15.19
N ALA A 120 8.01 -9.39 16.43
CA ALA A 120 8.20 -8.04 16.97
C ALA A 120 9.66 -7.58 16.91
N ARG A 121 10.61 -8.43 17.29
CA ARG A 121 12.03 -8.06 17.29
C ARG A 121 12.52 -7.73 15.87
N SER A 122 12.18 -8.55 14.88
CA SER A 122 12.58 -8.33 13.49
C SER A 122 12.03 -7.00 12.97
N LEU A 123 10.72 -6.77 13.13
CA LEU A 123 10.04 -5.54 12.72
C LEU A 123 10.63 -4.28 13.38
N LEU A 124 10.80 -4.31 14.70
CA LEU A 124 11.31 -3.17 15.45
C LEU A 124 12.78 -2.87 15.14
N SER A 125 13.57 -3.87 14.73
CA SER A 125 14.97 -3.65 14.35
C SER A 125 15.13 -2.89 13.03
N CYS A 126 14.12 -2.90 12.16
CA CYS A 126 14.20 -2.28 10.83
C CYS A 126 14.34 -0.75 10.88
N VAL A 127 14.01 -0.06 11.98
CA VAL A 127 14.23 1.40 12.09
C VAL A 127 15.68 1.82 12.35
N PHE A 128 16.58 0.84 12.49
CA PHE A 128 18.02 1.06 12.62
C PHE A 128 18.80 0.82 11.32
N THR A 129 18.10 0.51 10.23
CA THR A 129 18.71 0.38 8.90
C THR A 129 19.30 1.71 8.41
N SER A 130 20.27 1.63 7.50
CA SER A 130 20.76 2.75 6.71
C SER A 130 20.03 2.91 5.37
N ASP A 131 19.25 1.90 4.95
CA ASP A 131 18.45 1.98 3.72
C ASP A 131 17.20 2.84 3.95
N GLU A 132 17.12 3.97 3.25
CA GLU A 132 16.06 4.96 3.46
C GLU A 132 14.67 4.39 3.18
N GLN A 133 14.54 3.51 2.18
CA GLN A 133 13.24 3.00 1.77
C GLN A 133 12.73 1.92 2.75
N VAL A 134 13.61 1.05 3.25
CA VAL A 134 13.33 0.15 4.39
C VAL A 134 12.91 0.99 5.60
N LEU A 135 13.64 2.08 5.90
CA LEU A 135 13.36 2.95 7.04
C LEU A 135 11.97 3.59 6.96
N VAL A 136 11.56 4.07 5.77
CA VAL A 136 10.21 4.61 5.53
C VAL A 136 9.14 3.56 5.83
N PHE A 137 9.28 2.33 5.30
CA PHE A 137 8.28 1.29 5.52
C PHE A 137 8.27 0.78 6.96
N ALA A 138 9.43 0.69 7.61
CA ALA A 138 9.53 0.31 9.02
C ALA A 138 8.82 1.32 9.92
N CYS A 139 9.05 2.62 9.72
CA CYS A 139 8.38 3.67 10.49
C CYS A 139 6.86 3.65 10.25
N GLY A 140 6.44 3.44 8.99
CA GLY A 140 5.02 3.31 8.63
C GLY A 140 4.35 2.10 9.29
N ALA A 141 5.02 0.94 9.29
CA ALA A 141 4.53 -0.26 9.95
C ALA A 141 4.39 -0.05 11.46
N ILE A 142 5.42 0.51 12.13
CA ILE A 142 5.37 0.80 13.58
C ILE A 142 4.25 1.79 13.91
N GLN A 143 4.01 2.79 13.07
CA GLN A 143 2.87 3.70 13.25
C GLN A 143 1.54 2.94 13.29
N ASN A 144 1.33 2.00 12.36
CA ASN A 144 0.10 1.20 12.29
C ASN A 144 -0.02 0.19 13.44
N LEU A 145 1.11 -0.35 13.90
CA LEU A 145 1.18 -1.28 15.03
C LEU A 145 0.83 -0.62 16.37
N CYS A 146 1.29 0.62 16.60
CA CYS A 146 1.16 1.33 17.88
C CYS A 146 -0.26 1.85 18.22
N TYR A 147 -1.28 1.47 17.45
CA TYR A 147 -2.67 1.56 17.93
C TYR A 147 -2.98 0.48 18.98
N GLU A 148 -2.21 -0.61 19.00
CA GLU A 148 -2.33 -1.67 20.02
C GLU A 148 -1.36 -1.42 21.17
N ARG A 149 -1.85 -1.63 22.40
CA ARG A 149 -1.07 -1.42 23.63
C ARG A 149 0.18 -2.30 23.69
N ASP A 150 0.05 -3.59 23.42
CA ASP A 150 1.17 -4.55 23.49
C ASP A 150 2.34 -4.13 22.58
N TRP A 151 2.04 -3.59 21.39
CA TRP A 151 3.05 -3.07 20.48
C TRP A 151 3.70 -1.78 20.99
N ALA A 152 2.89 -0.85 21.51
CA ALA A 152 3.41 0.38 22.09
C ALA A 152 4.32 0.10 23.31
N ASP A 153 3.94 -0.84 24.17
CA ASP A 153 4.75 -1.28 25.31
C ASP A 153 6.09 -1.88 24.86
N LEU A 154 6.11 -2.71 23.81
CA LEU A 154 7.36 -3.26 23.24
C LEU A 154 8.25 -2.16 22.66
N VAL A 155 7.69 -1.18 21.96
CA VAL A 155 8.44 -0.04 21.40
C VAL A 155 9.09 0.79 22.52
N VAL A 156 8.42 0.94 23.65
CA VAL A 156 9.00 1.60 24.84
C VAL A 156 10.07 0.74 25.49
N ALA A 157 9.75 -0.53 25.79
CA ALA A 157 10.64 -1.48 26.46
C ALA A 157 11.97 -1.69 25.71
N HIS A 158 11.95 -1.62 24.37
CA HIS A 158 13.13 -1.76 23.52
C HIS A 158 13.79 -0.43 23.13
N ASN A 159 13.40 0.70 23.74
CA ASN A 159 13.92 2.05 23.43
C ASN A 159 13.76 2.48 21.96
N VAL A 160 12.86 1.85 21.21
CA VAL A 160 12.61 2.16 19.81
C VAL A 160 11.97 3.55 19.66
N HIS A 161 11.17 3.98 20.64
CA HIS A 161 10.65 5.35 20.71
C HIS A 161 11.76 6.40 20.60
N ARG A 162 12.91 6.23 21.28
CA ARG A 162 14.04 7.18 21.18
C ARG A 162 14.61 7.27 19.78
N ARG A 163 14.72 6.11 19.10
CA ARG A 163 15.13 6.08 17.70
C ARG A 163 14.13 6.84 16.82
N LEU A 164 12.83 6.66 17.03
CA LEU A 164 11.81 7.43 16.31
C LEU A 164 11.91 8.95 16.59
N GLU A 165 12.31 9.37 17.80
CA GLU A 165 12.56 10.78 18.10
C GLU A 165 13.77 11.33 17.34
N GLU A 166 14.88 10.59 17.25
CA GLU A 166 16.04 10.97 16.44
C GLU A 166 15.67 11.17 14.96
N LEU A 167 14.82 10.29 14.44
CA LEU A 167 14.34 10.31 13.05
C LEU A 167 13.46 11.53 12.73
N LEU A 168 13.05 12.33 13.72
CA LEU A 168 12.35 13.59 13.48
C LEU A 168 13.24 14.66 12.84
N SER A 169 14.56 14.50 12.92
CA SER A 169 15.54 15.37 12.24
C SER A 169 16.02 14.79 10.91
N HIS A 170 15.38 13.73 10.42
CA HIS A 170 15.76 13.09 9.16
C HIS A 170 15.43 13.99 7.96
N HIS A 171 16.25 13.92 6.91
CA HIS A 171 16.09 14.75 5.71
C HIS A 171 14.91 14.32 4.82
N ASP A 172 14.57 13.03 4.79
CA ASP A 172 13.36 12.53 4.10
C ASP A 172 12.09 12.87 4.91
N PRO A 173 11.17 13.68 4.35
CA PRO A 173 9.92 14.05 5.01
C PRO A 173 8.99 12.86 5.31
N MET A 174 9.08 11.76 4.57
CA MET A 174 8.27 10.56 4.82
C MET A 174 8.70 9.83 6.09
N VAL A 175 10.01 9.72 6.33
CA VAL A 175 10.57 9.19 7.59
C VAL A 175 10.11 10.03 8.77
N VAL A 176 10.23 11.36 8.68
CA VAL A 176 9.77 12.30 9.73
C VAL A 176 8.27 12.14 9.98
N ARG A 177 7.47 12.09 8.90
CA ARG A 177 6.01 11.94 8.98
C ARG A 177 5.60 10.66 9.69
N TYR A 178 6.18 9.52 9.32
CA TYR A 178 5.80 8.25 9.91
C TYR A 178 6.29 8.12 11.36
N SER A 179 7.52 8.58 11.64
CA SER A 179 8.08 8.60 12.99
C SER A 179 7.25 9.45 13.94
N ALA A 180 6.88 10.67 13.53
CA ALA A 180 6.02 11.55 14.34
C ALA A 180 4.64 10.93 14.61
N GLY A 181 4.03 10.27 13.62
CA GLY A 181 2.74 9.61 13.82
C GLY A 181 2.84 8.35 14.68
N ALA A 182 3.96 7.61 14.63
CA ALA A 182 4.20 6.48 15.53
C ALA A 182 4.32 6.97 16.99
N LEU A 183 5.12 8.00 17.24
CA LEU A 183 5.26 8.64 18.57
C LEU A 183 3.92 9.15 19.10
N LYS A 184 3.11 9.77 18.24
CA LYS A 184 1.74 10.18 18.59
C LYS A 184 0.89 8.99 19.04
N ASN A 185 0.91 7.89 18.28
CA ASN A 185 0.11 6.71 18.58
C ASN A 185 0.57 6.05 19.88
N ILE A 186 1.88 5.93 20.11
CA ILE A 186 2.45 5.43 21.39
C ILE A 186 1.94 6.27 22.57
N THR A 187 2.05 7.59 22.47
CA THR A 187 1.58 8.54 23.52
C THR A 187 0.11 8.34 23.83
N HIS A 188 -0.72 8.27 22.77
CA HIS A 188 -2.15 8.12 22.90
C HIS A 188 -2.54 6.77 23.52
N THR A 189 -1.93 5.69 23.06
CA THR A 189 -2.22 4.31 23.46
C THR A 189 -1.78 4.03 24.90
N LEU A 190 -0.60 4.51 25.29
CA LEU A 190 -0.05 4.29 26.63
C LEU A 190 -0.52 5.33 27.64
N GLN A 191 -1.05 6.47 27.19
CA GLN A 191 -1.36 7.63 28.03
C GLN A 191 -0.13 8.14 28.81
N THR A 192 1.07 7.91 28.27
CA THR A 192 2.34 8.30 28.89
C THR A 192 2.78 9.67 28.40
N ALA A 193 3.29 10.51 29.30
CA ALA A 193 3.85 11.83 28.98
C ALA A 193 5.38 11.79 28.76
N ASP A 194 6.00 10.60 28.73
CA ASP A 194 7.46 10.41 28.72
C ASP A 194 8.13 10.63 27.35
N LEU A 195 7.47 11.31 26.42
CA LEU A 195 8.12 11.76 25.19
C LEU A 195 8.95 13.02 25.45
N SER A 196 10.08 13.16 24.76
CA SER A 196 10.86 14.39 24.84
C SER A 196 10.05 15.60 24.37
N GLU A 197 10.41 16.79 24.85
CA GLU A 197 9.74 18.04 24.44
C GLU A 197 9.81 18.24 22.91
N GLY A 198 10.92 17.82 22.28
CA GLY A 198 11.09 17.82 20.83
C GLY A 198 10.11 16.86 20.13
N ALA A 199 9.92 15.66 20.67
CA ALA A 199 8.95 14.71 20.15
C ALA A 199 7.50 15.21 20.28
N LEU A 200 7.15 15.82 21.42
CA LEU A 200 5.85 16.45 21.62
C LEU A 200 5.63 17.63 20.66
N ALA A 201 6.65 18.44 20.40
CA ALA A 201 6.59 19.53 19.44
C ALA A 201 6.35 19.02 18.00
N ALA A 202 7.09 17.99 17.56
CA ALA A 202 6.90 17.39 16.25
C ALA A 202 5.52 16.72 16.09
N VAL A 203 5.00 16.08 17.14
CA VAL A 203 3.64 15.52 17.15
C VAL A 203 2.57 16.62 17.01
N ARG A 204 2.74 17.76 17.71
CA ARG A 204 1.86 18.93 17.56
C ARG A 204 1.95 19.51 16.16
N GLU A 205 3.15 19.75 15.67
CA GLU A 205 3.41 20.28 14.32
C GLU A 205 2.80 19.38 13.24
N ARG A 206 2.98 18.05 13.34
CA ARG A 206 2.37 17.11 12.41
C ARG A 206 0.85 17.08 12.49
N SER A 207 0.28 17.23 13.67
CA SER A 207 -1.18 17.35 13.83
C SER A 207 -1.72 18.59 13.11
N HIS A 208 -1.00 19.71 13.17
CA HIS A 208 -1.31 20.91 12.38
C HIS A 208 -1.12 20.70 10.87
N LEU A 209 -0.05 20.03 10.44
CA LEU A 209 0.17 19.71 9.02
C LEU A 209 -0.93 18.79 8.48
N LYS A 210 -1.34 17.76 9.22
CA LYS A 210 -2.45 16.88 8.85
C LYS A 210 -3.76 17.66 8.69
N GLN A 211 -4.06 18.57 9.62
CA GLN A 211 -5.23 19.45 9.51
C GLN A 211 -5.18 20.32 8.24
N ARG A 212 -4.00 20.83 7.88
CA ARG A 212 -3.81 21.60 6.64
C ARG A 212 -3.94 20.74 5.39
N GLU A 213 -3.40 19.53 5.39
CA GLU A 213 -3.55 18.54 4.32
C GLU A 213 -5.02 18.17 4.12
N GLU A 214 -5.73 17.81 5.20
CA GLU A 214 -7.16 17.50 5.17
C GLU A 214 -8.01 18.69 4.73
N PHE A 215 -7.69 19.91 5.16
CA PHE A 215 -8.36 21.12 4.69
C PHE A 215 -8.14 21.33 3.18
N THR A 216 -6.91 21.15 2.72
CA THR A 216 -6.53 21.26 1.30
C THR A 216 -7.22 20.19 0.47
N GLN A 217 -7.27 18.94 0.96
CA GLN A 217 -7.94 17.82 0.32
C GLN A 217 -9.45 18.02 0.27
N ARG A 218 -10.09 18.45 1.38
CA ARG A 218 -11.52 18.80 1.42
C ARG A 218 -11.85 19.92 0.44
N ARG A 219 -11.00 20.95 0.36
CA ARG A 219 -11.15 22.06 -0.60
C ARG A 219 -11.01 21.56 -2.04
N ALA A 220 -10.02 20.71 -2.34
CA ALA A 220 -9.83 20.12 -3.67
C ALA A 220 -11.02 19.26 -4.09
N MET A 221 -11.53 18.40 -3.19
CA MET A 221 -12.71 17.57 -3.46
C MET A 221 -13.96 18.41 -3.74
N ARG A 222 -14.14 19.53 -3.04
CA ARG A 222 -15.25 20.46 -3.28
C ARG A 222 -15.19 21.09 -4.67
N VAL A 223 -14.01 21.59 -5.06
CA VAL A 223 -13.79 22.19 -6.38
C VAL A 223 -14.03 21.18 -7.50
N ILE A 224 -13.54 19.94 -7.34
CA ILE A 224 -13.78 18.86 -8.30
C ILE A 224 -15.27 18.55 -8.40
N SER A 225 -15.98 18.43 -7.26
CA SER A 225 -17.41 18.16 -7.22
C SER A 225 -18.23 19.26 -7.92
N GLU A 226 -17.93 20.53 -7.64
CA GLU A 226 -18.57 21.69 -8.28
C GLU A 226 -18.30 21.72 -9.79
N ALA A 227 -17.06 21.49 -10.21
CA ALA A 227 -16.69 21.40 -11.61
C ALA A 227 -17.39 20.24 -12.34
N MET A 228 -17.53 19.08 -11.68
CA MET A 228 -18.27 17.92 -12.21
C MET A 228 -19.77 18.21 -12.34
N ALA A 229 -20.37 18.88 -11.36
CA ALA A 229 -21.78 19.28 -11.40
C ALA A 229 -22.05 20.29 -12.54
N ALA A 230 -21.11 21.19 -12.80
CA ALA A 230 -21.20 22.20 -13.86
C ALA A 230 -21.02 21.65 -15.29
N ILE A 231 -20.61 20.38 -15.47
CA ILE A 231 -20.49 19.78 -16.81
C ILE A 231 -21.89 19.65 -17.44
N PRO A 232 -22.16 20.30 -18.60
CA PRO A 232 -23.45 20.19 -19.26
C PRO A 232 -23.79 18.72 -19.60
N PRO A 233 -25.05 18.27 -19.44
CA PRO A 233 -25.46 16.89 -19.68
C PRO A 233 -25.06 16.37 -21.07
N ALA A 234 -25.17 17.22 -22.08
CA ALA A 234 -24.80 16.91 -23.47
C ALA A 234 -23.30 16.52 -23.61
N ARG A 235 -22.39 17.17 -22.87
CA ARG A 235 -20.96 16.85 -22.88
C ARG A 235 -20.65 15.55 -22.13
N ARG A 236 -21.43 15.19 -21.09
CA ARG A 236 -21.31 13.89 -20.40
C ARG A 236 -21.71 12.76 -21.33
N GLN A 237 -22.88 12.88 -21.95
CA GLN A 237 -23.40 11.91 -22.92
C GLN A 237 -22.45 11.71 -24.10
N GLN A 238 -21.89 12.80 -24.66
CA GLN A 238 -20.92 12.72 -25.76
C GLN A 238 -19.63 11.99 -25.37
N ARG A 239 -19.14 12.17 -24.13
CA ARG A 239 -17.96 11.46 -23.60
C ARG A 239 -18.24 9.97 -23.36
N GLU A 240 -19.41 9.64 -22.84
CA GLU A 240 -19.85 8.25 -22.64
C GLU A 240 -20.02 7.52 -23.97
N GLU A 241 -20.61 8.18 -24.96
CA GLU A 241 -20.74 7.71 -26.34
C GLU A 241 -19.37 7.43 -26.97
N LEU A 242 -18.42 8.37 -26.87
CA LEU A 242 -17.03 8.19 -27.32
C LEU A 242 -16.32 7.05 -26.59
N GLY A 243 -16.56 6.90 -25.28
CA GLY A 243 -16.03 5.80 -24.47
C GLY A 243 -16.57 4.44 -24.91
N ARG A 244 -17.88 4.35 -25.15
CA ARG A 244 -18.53 3.14 -25.71
C ARG A 244 -17.97 2.77 -27.08
N ARG A 245 -17.80 3.76 -27.97
CA ARG A 245 -17.21 3.54 -29.30
C ARG A 245 -15.78 3.02 -29.23
N ARG A 246 -14.95 3.57 -28.34
CA ARG A 246 -13.58 3.08 -28.10
C ARG A 246 -13.54 1.66 -27.52
N LYS A 247 -14.49 1.32 -26.66
CA LYS A 247 -14.58 -0.03 -26.06
C LYS A 247 -15.04 -1.05 -27.12
N GLN A 248 -16.02 -0.69 -27.94
CA GLN A 248 -16.49 -1.49 -29.08
C GLN A 248 -15.39 -1.68 -30.14
N SER A 249 -14.61 -0.64 -30.46
CA SER A 249 -13.49 -0.76 -31.40
C SER A 249 -12.35 -1.62 -30.85
N ARG A 250 -12.08 -1.59 -29.54
CA ARG A 250 -11.12 -2.49 -28.89
C ARG A 250 -11.56 -3.96 -28.91
N VAL A 251 -12.85 -4.22 -28.67
CA VAL A 251 -13.42 -5.57 -28.73
C VAL A 251 -13.40 -6.11 -30.17
N ALA A 252 -13.69 -5.26 -31.16
CA ALA A 252 -13.60 -5.63 -32.58
C ALA A 252 -12.16 -5.89 -33.07
N MET A 253 -11.14 -5.34 -32.40
CA MET A 253 -9.73 -5.60 -32.70
C MET A 253 -9.15 -6.85 -32.00
N HIS A 254 -9.91 -7.55 -31.14
CA HIS A 254 -9.46 -8.76 -30.43
C HIS A 254 -10.20 -10.04 -30.84
N THR A 255 -10.99 -10.03 -31.92
CA THR A 255 -11.46 -11.26 -32.56
C THR A 255 -10.32 -11.92 -33.36
N PRO A 256 -9.90 -13.16 -33.05
CA PRO A 256 -8.77 -13.79 -33.71
C PRO A 256 -9.19 -14.41 -35.06
N SER A 257 -8.67 -13.85 -36.16
CA SER A 257 -8.53 -14.56 -37.43
C SER A 257 -7.04 -14.55 -37.83
N SER A 258 -6.39 -15.71 -37.72
CA SER A 258 -4.96 -16.00 -37.99
C SER A 258 -4.60 -15.95 -39.51
N PRO A 259 -3.32 -16.03 -39.98
CA PRO A 259 -2.04 -16.21 -39.26
C PRO A 259 -0.81 -15.33 -39.68
N ALA A 260 0.18 -15.28 -38.77
CA ALA A 260 1.66 -15.21 -38.93
C ALA A 260 2.48 -13.95 -39.38
N ARG A 261 3.36 -13.52 -38.43
CA ARG A 261 4.73 -12.90 -38.47
C ARG A 261 4.94 -11.41 -38.87
N PRO A 262 6.06 -10.76 -38.42
CA PRO A 262 6.80 -10.88 -37.15
C PRO A 262 6.89 -9.54 -36.38
N ALA A 263 7.37 -9.64 -35.13
CA ALA A 263 7.42 -8.59 -34.13
C ALA A 263 8.40 -7.43 -34.45
N SER A 264 7.94 -6.19 -34.22
CA SER A 264 8.78 -5.07 -33.82
C SER A 264 8.24 -4.50 -32.50
N ALA A 265 8.95 -4.81 -31.42
CA ALA A 265 8.62 -4.37 -30.07
C ALA A 265 8.98 -2.91 -29.88
N SER A 266 7.99 -2.08 -29.53
CA SER A 266 8.21 -0.85 -28.75
C SER A 266 6.90 -0.46 -28.07
N SER A 267 6.62 -1.10 -26.93
CA SER A 267 5.55 -0.68 -26.02
C SER A 267 6.18 -0.17 -24.73
N THR A 268 6.37 1.15 -24.66
CA THR A 268 6.51 1.87 -23.40
C THR A 268 5.13 1.94 -22.74
N SER A 269 4.83 0.97 -21.89
CA SER A 269 3.64 0.98 -21.04
C SER A 269 3.98 1.65 -19.69
N SER A 270 3.90 2.97 -19.64
CA SER A 270 3.91 3.71 -18.37
C SER A 270 2.61 3.45 -17.62
N ARG A 271 2.63 2.46 -16.71
CA ARG A 271 1.61 2.30 -15.67
C ARG A 271 1.99 3.15 -14.47
N SER A 272 1.26 4.25 -14.33
CA SER A 272 1.29 5.16 -13.18
C SER A 272 0.77 4.44 -11.94
N SER A 273 1.67 3.94 -11.08
CA SER A 273 1.33 3.51 -9.73
C SER A 273 1.15 4.73 -8.82
N TYR A 274 0.31 4.58 -7.79
CA TYR A 274 -0.07 5.62 -6.82
C TYR A 274 1.11 6.25 -6.05
N PHE A 275 2.32 5.68 -6.16
CA PHE A 275 3.54 6.17 -5.53
C PHE A 275 4.17 7.38 -6.24
N SER A 276 3.88 7.59 -7.53
CA SER A 276 4.45 8.71 -8.33
C SER A 276 3.77 10.08 -8.07
N ALA A 277 2.61 10.08 -7.42
CA ALA A 277 1.84 11.30 -7.16
C ALA A 277 2.40 12.16 -6.02
N VAL A 278 3.21 11.61 -5.11
CA VAL A 278 3.72 12.36 -3.96
C VAL A 278 5.01 13.14 -4.30
N SER A 279 5.88 12.58 -5.14
CA SER A 279 7.11 13.27 -5.61
C SER A 279 6.82 14.40 -6.61
N SER A 280 5.69 14.33 -7.33
CA SER A 280 5.30 15.34 -8.32
C SER A 280 4.73 16.62 -7.68
N LEU A 281 4.32 16.57 -6.40
CA LEU A 281 3.79 17.73 -5.67
C LEU A 281 4.86 18.55 -4.94
N THR A 282 6.04 17.98 -4.68
CA THR A 282 7.17 18.71 -4.08
C THR A 282 8.04 19.40 -5.13
N ALA A 283 8.16 18.85 -6.34
CA ALA A 283 8.97 19.43 -7.42
C ALA A 283 8.41 20.74 -8.01
N ASN A 284 7.10 21.00 -7.91
CA ASN A 284 6.47 22.19 -8.49
C ASN A 284 6.44 23.42 -7.56
N ASN A 285 6.84 23.28 -6.29
CA ASN A 285 6.89 24.40 -5.35
C ASN A 285 8.27 25.07 -5.24
N SER A 286 9.34 24.49 -5.82
CA SER A 286 10.68 25.10 -5.81
C SER A 286 10.92 26.09 -6.95
N VAL A 287 10.07 26.13 -7.99
CA VAL A 287 10.28 26.99 -9.17
C VAL A 287 9.64 28.39 -9.03
N ASN A 288 8.73 28.61 -8.08
CA ASN A 288 8.04 29.91 -7.92
C ASN A 288 8.58 30.80 -6.79
N ALA A 289 9.67 30.42 -6.12
CA ALA A 289 10.28 31.23 -5.05
C ALA A 289 11.39 32.20 -5.54
N SER A 290 11.72 32.23 -6.84
CA SER A 290 12.80 33.08 -7.38
C SER A 290 12.33 34.24 -8.26
N ARG A 291 11.06 34.64 -8.17
CA ARG A 291 10.58 35.90 -8.76
C ARG A 291 9.65 36.64 -7.80
N ARG A 292 10.26 37.31 -6.81
CA ARG A 292 9.83 38.59 -6.24
C ARG A 292 10.96 39.18 -5.42
#